data_AF-A0A9W9Z178-F1
#
_entry.id   AF-A0A9W9Z178-F1
#
_cell.length_a   1.000
_cell.length_b   1.000
_cell.length_c   1.000
_cell.angle_alpha   90.00
_cell.angle_beta   90.00
_cell.angle_gamma   90.00
#
_symmetry.space_group_name_H-M   'P 1'
#
loop_
_entity.id
_entity.type
_entity.pdbx_description
1 polymer ?
#
loop_
_entity_poly.entity_id
_entity_poly.type
_entity_poly.pdbx_seq_one_letter_code
_entity_poly.pdbx_strand_id
1 'polypeptide(L)'
;MGVPAFFRWLSKKYPSIVVHCVEDKGREVDGVKAPVDTSLPNPNDYEFDNLYLDMNGIIHPCCHPENKPAPKNEDEMMVLIFEYIDRIFAIVRPRKLLYMAIDGVAPRAKMNQQRSRRFRASKETKEKTEEIARIRSELNEKGLLIFL
;
A
#
# COMPACT_ATOMS: atom_id res chain seq x y z
N MET A 1 -3.85 8.25 19.11
CA MET A 1 -3.44 9.14 18.01
C MET A 1 -3.24 8.27 16.78
N GLY A 2 -3.81 8.64 15.63
CA GLY A 2 -3.58 7.90 14.37
C GLY A 2 -2.25 8.28 13.73
N VAL A 3 -1.75 7.44 12.81
CA VAL A 3 -0.52 7.70 12.04
C VAL A 3 -0.49 9.11 11.42
N PRO A 4 -1.57 9.62 10.79
CA PRO A 4 -1.55 10.96 10.18
C PRO A 4 -1.35 12.10 11.19
N ALA A 5 -1.90 11.97 12.40
CA ALA A 5 -1.77 12.98 13.44
C ALA A 5 -0.35 13.03 14.00
N PHE A 6 0.25 11.87 14.23
CA PHE A 6 1.63 11.77 14.69
C PHE A 6 2.62 12.27 13.64
N PHE A 7 2.48 11.81 12.39
CA PHE A 7 3.33 12.25 11.29
C PHE A 7 3.26 13.77 11.08
N ARG A 8 2.05 14.35 11.11
CA ARG A 8 1.86 15.81 11.01
C ARG A 8 2.58 16.57 12.13
N TRP A 9 2.51 16.07 13.37
CA TRP A 9 3.20 16.70 14.48
C TRP A 9 4.73 16.63 14.28
N LEU A 10 5.25 15.47 13.87
CA LEU A 10 6.67 15.25 13.66
C LEU A 10 7.22 16.12 12.53
N SER A 11 6.54 16.16 11.37
CA SER A 11 6.97 16.94 10.21
C SER A 11 6.91 18.46 10.45
N LYS A 12 5.93 18.94 11.23
CA LYS A 12 5.87 20.35 11.62
C LYS A 12 6.98 20.74 12.59
N LYS A 13 7.34 19.85 13.50
CA LYS A 13 8.35 20.13 14.53
C LYS A 13 9.77 19.97 14.00
N TYR A 14 9.99 19.03 13.10
CA TYR A 14 11.30 18.70 12.53
C TYR A 14 11.18 18.61 11.00
N PRO A 15 11.15 19.74 10.27
CA PRO A 15 10.88 19.71 8.82
C PRO A 15 11.95 18.99 8.01
N SER A 16 13.21 18.96 8.49
CA SER A 16 14.34 18.33 7.81
C SER A 16 14.32 16.80 7.81
N ILE A 17 13.43 16.15 8.58
CA ILE A 17 13.36 14.68 8.64
C ILE A 17 12.59 14.07 7.46
N VAL A 18 11.88 14.90 6.68
CA VAL A 18 11.15 14.44 5.49
C VAL A 18 11.95 14.84 4.26
N VAL A 19 12.47 13.84 3.56
CA VAL A 19 13.18 14.01 2.29
C VAL A 19 12.46 13.18 1.24
N HIS A 20 12.25 13.76 0.05
CA HIS A 20 11.63 13.04 -1.06
C HIS A 20 12.64 12.07 -1.68
N CYS A 21 12.19 10.85 -1.92
CA CYS A 21 13.02 9.85 -2.60
C CYS A 21 13.11 10.17 -4.09
N VAL A 22 14.31 10.05 -4.65
CA VAL A 22 14.59 10.11 -6.08
C VAL A 22 14.44 8.71 -6.66
N GLU A 23 13.57 8.56 -7.65
CA GLU A 23 13.33 7.30 -8.37
C GLU A 23 13.90 7.39 -9.78
N ASP A 24 14.78 6.46 -10.15
CA ASP A 24 15.21 6.30 -11.55
C ASP A 24 14.06 5.72 -12.36
N LYS A 25 13.55 6.49 -13.31
CA LYS A 25 12.58 6.00 -14.28
C LYS A 25 13.39 5.39 -15.42
N GLY A 26 13.52 4.06 -15.43
CA GLY A 26 14.25 3.32 -16.46
C GLY A 26 13.93 3.80 -17.88
N ARG A 27 14.90 3.72 -18.79
CA ARG A 27 14.73 4.20 -20.16
C ARG A 27 13.71 3.34 -20.88
N GLU A 28 12.80 3.98 -21.62
CA GLU A 28 11.89 3.28 -22.50
C GLU A 28 12.60 3.02 -23.84
N VAL A 29 12.74 1.75 -24.22
CA VAL A 29 13.35 1.33 -25.48
C VAL A 29 12.29 0.49 -26.20
N ASP A 30 11.87 0.94 -27.38
CA ASP A 30 10.86 0.28 -28.22
C ASP A 30 9.53 -0.03 -27.51
N GLY A 31 9.08 0.86 -26.62
CA GLY A 31 7.83 0.70 -25.86
C GLY A 31 7.91 -0.26 -24.68
N VAL A 32 9.11 -0.78 -24.39
CA VAL A 32 9.40 -1.61 -23.22
C VAL A 32 10.24 -0.80 -22.24
N LYS A 33 9.78 -0.70 -20.99
CA LYS A 33 10.59 -0.09 -19.92
C LYS A 33 11.78 -0.99 -19.63
N ALA A 34 12.98 -0.50 -19.92
CA ALA A 34 14.19 -1.18 -19.53
C ALA A 34 14.27 -1.23 -17.99
N PRO A 35 14.74 -2.35 -17.41
CA PRO A 35 14.92 -2.45 -15.97
C PRO A 35 15.95 -1.44 -15.49
N VAL A 36 15.73 -0.88 -14.30
CA VAL A 36 16.68 0.02 -13.64
C VAL A 36 17.87 -0.81 -13.16
N ASP A 37 19.07 -0.42 -13.54
CA ASP A 37 20.29 -1.06 -13.02
C ASP A 37 20.51 -0.62 -11.56
N THR A 38 20.08 -1.47 -10.63
CA THR A 38 20.21 -1.25 -9.19
C THR A 38 21.63 -1.49 -8.67
N SER A 39 22.57 -1.98 -9.49
CA SER A 39 23.97 -2.14 -9.11
C SER A 39 24.72 -0.80 -9.05
N LEU A 40 24.22 0.21 -9.79
CA LEU A 40 24.76 1.56 -9.79
C LEU A 40 24.54 2.27 -8.43
N PRO A 41 25.35 3.30 -8.13
CA PRO A 41 25.17 4.11 -6.92
C PRO A 41 23.74 4.63 -6.78
N ASN A 42 23.24 4.67 -5.55
CA ASN A 42 21.87 5.10 -5.27
C ASN A 42 21.71 6.61 -5.60
N PRO A 43 20.68 7.02 -6.37
CA PRO A 43 20.46 8.42 -6.75
C PRO A 43 20.05 9.34 -5.60
N ASN A 44 19.81 8.80 -4.39
CA ASN A 44 19.43 9.56 -3.20
C ASN A 44 20.65 10.07 -2.40
N ASP A 45 21.87 9.98 -2.93
CA ASP A 45 23.14 10.33 -2.25
C ASP A 45 23.46 9.50 -0.99
N TYR A 46 22.69 8.44 -0.73
CA TYR A 46 22.88 7.52 0.38
C TYR A 46 22.82 6.07 -0.09
N GLU A 47 23.79 5.28 0.37
CA GLU A 47 23.75 3.83 0.23
C GLU A 47 23.08 3.18 1.43
N PHE A 48 22.29 2.14 1.17
CA PHE A 48 21.59 1.39 2.20
C PHE A 48 22.13 -0.03 2.25
N ASP A 49 22.54 -0.49 3.43
CA ASP A 49 22.99 -1.87 3.59
C ASP A 49 21.79 -2.83 3.71
N ASN A 50 20.83 -2.48 4.56
CA ASN A 50 19.76 -3.37 5.00
C ASN A 50 18.39 -2.69 4.77
N LEU A 51 17.49 -3.38 4.06
CA LEU A 51 16.10 -2.99 3.85
C LEU A 51 15.17 -3.97 4.58
N TYR A 52 14.28 -3.43 5.42
CA TYR A 52 13.28 -4.20 6.15
C TYR A 52 11.88 -3.83 5.64
N LEU A 53 11.14 -4.82 5.15
CA LEU A 53 9.78 -4.64 4.64
C LEU A 53 8.77 -5.27 5.62
N ASP A 54 7.83 -4.46 6.10
CA ASP A 54 6.59 -4.96 6.69
C ASP A 54 5.63 -5.31 5.55
N MET A 55 5.51 -6.61 5.27
CA MET A 55 4.73 -7.11 4.15
C MET A 55 3.24 -6.83 4.32
N ASN A 56 2.72 -6.74 5.54
CA ASN A 56 1.31 -6.39 5.73
C ASN A 56 1.00 -4.96 5.26
N GLY A 57 1.99 -4.07 5.35
CA GLY A 57 1.92 -2.71 4.81
C GLY A 57 1.88 -2.65 3.28
N ILE A 58 2.36 -3.69 2.60
CA ILE A 58 2.37 -3.80 1.13
C ILE A 58 1.14 -4.58 0.63
N ILE A 59 0.85 -5.72 1.26
CA ILE A 59 -0.24 -6.62 0.86
C ILE A 59 -1.60 -5.91 0.98
N HIS A 60 -1.86 -5.20 2.08
CA HIS A 60 -3.18 -4.58 2.30
C HIS A 60 -3.56 -3.57 1.20
N PRO A 61 -2.69 -2.61 0.81
CA PRO A 61 -2.94 -1.75 -0.35
C PRO A 61 -3.09 -2.48 -1.69
N CYS A 62 -2.38 -3.60 -1.90
CA CYS A 62 -2.49 -4.37 -3.14
C CYS A 62 -3.82 -5.15 -3.23
N CYS A 63 -4.37 -5.62 -2.12
CA CYS A 63 -5.69 -6.26 -2.08
C CYS A 63 -6.84 -5.26 -2.21
N HIS A 64 -6.70 -4.06 -1.66
CA HIS A 64 -7.76 -3.05 -1.60
C HIS A 64 -7.23 -1.67 -2.04
N PRO A 65 -6.87 -1.51 -3.32
CA PRO A 65 -6.36 -0.24 -3.83
C PRO A 65 -7.46 0.84 -3.79
N GLU A 66 -7.13 2.05 -3.33
CA GLU A 66 -8.10 3.17 -3.27
C GLU A 66 -8.47 3.72 -4.64
N ASN A 67 -7.56 3.64 -5.63
CA ASN A 67 -7.68 4.29 -6.93
C ASN A 67 -7.74 3.32 -8.12
N LYS A 68 -7.82 2.02 -7.86
CA LYS A 68 -7.89 0.96 -8.88
C LYS A 68 -8.93 -0.08 -8.45
N PRO A 69 -9.51 -0.85 -9.37
CA PRO A 69 -10.30 -2.03 -8.97
C PRO A 69 -9.42 -3.00 -8.18
N ALA A 70 -10.04 -3.70 -7.22
CA ALA A 70 -9.38 -4.79 -6.51
C ALA A 70 -8.95 -5.90 -7.49
N PRO A 71 -7.82 -6.58 -7.24
CA PRO A 71 -7.38 -7.70 -8.06
C PRO A 71 -8.45 -8.80 -8.08
N LYS A 72 -8.63 -9.43 -9.24
CA LYS A 72 -9.71 -10.43 -9.44
C LYS A 72 -9.39 -11.77 -8.82
N ASN A 73 -8.10 -12.10 -8.72
CA ASN A 73 -7.59 -13.38 -8.23
C ASN A 73 -6.25 -13.21 -7.51
N GLU A 74 -5.76 -14.30 -6.92
CA GLU A 74 -4.50 -14.30 -6.18
C GLU A 74 -3.29 -14.06 -7.08
N ASP A 75 -3.30 -14.51 -8.33
CA ASP A 75 -2.19 -14.32 -9.27
C ASP A 75 -1.98 -12.84 -9.61
N GLU A 76 -3.06 -12.11 -9.92
CA GLU A 76 -3.02 -10.66 -10.14
C GLU A 76 -2.54 -9.92 -8.89
N MET A 77 -2.96 -10.37 -7.70
CA MET A 77 -2.51 -9.80 -6.44
C MET A 77 -1.01 -10.01 -6.22
N MET A 78 -0.47 -11.19 -6.53
CA MET A 78 0.96 -11.48 -6.41
C MET A 78 1.78 -10.62 -7.36
N VAL A 79 1.33 -10.43 -8.60
CA VAL A 79 1.98 -9.53 -9.57
C VAL A 79 2.06 -8.11 -9.01
N LEU A 80 0.96 -7.58 -8.46
CA LEU A 80 0.96 -6.24 -7.85
C LEU A 80 1.92 -6.13 -6.65
N ILE A 81 1.99 -7.18 -5.82
CA ILE A 81 2.93 -7.24 -4.70
C ILE A 81 4.38 -7.22 -5.21
N PHE A 82 4.71 -8.02 -6.22
CA PHE A 82 6.04 -8.05 -6.82
C PHE A 82 6.43 -6.71 -7.43
N GLU A 83 5.54 -6.08 -8.21
CA GLU A 83 5.77 -4.74 -8.76
C GLU A 83 6.03 -3.70 -7.66
N TYR A 84 5.32 -3.79 -6.53
CA TYR A 84 5.50 -2.88 -5.41
C TYR A 84 6.82 -3.10 -4.68
N ILE A 85 7.22 -4.35 -4.47
CA ILE A 85 8.52 -4.72 -3.88
C ILE A 85 9.65 -4.25 -4.80
N ASP A 86 9.57 -4.53 -6.10
CA ASP A 86 10.57 -4.14 -7.09
C ASP A 86 10.76 -2.63 -7.12
N ARG A 87 9.67 -1.86 -7.05
CA ARG A 87 9.75 -0.41 -6.94
C ARG A 87 10.48 0.03 -5.67
N ILE A 88 10.13 -0.50 -4.49
CA ILE A 88 10.82 -0.13 -3.25
C ILE A 88 12.30 -0.53 -3.31
N PHE A 89 12.60 -1.72 -3.84
CA PHE A 89 13.95 -2.22 -3.99
C PHE A 89 14.78 -1.31 -4.91
N ALA A 90 14.22 -0.84 -6.02
CA ALA A 90 14.90 0.06 -6.95
C ALA A 90 15.21 1.45 -6.35
N ILE A 91 14.37 1.91 -5.41
CA ILE A 91 14.57 3.16 -4.66
C ILE A 91 15.68 3.02 -3.63
N VAL A 92 15.64 1.96 -2.82
CA VAL A 92 16.55 1.79 -1.67
C VAL A 92 17.89 1.17 -2.05
N ARG A 93 17.91 0.24 -3.03
CA ARG A 93 19.10 -0.49 -3.49
C ARG A 93 19.93 -1.10 -2.33
N PRO A 94 19.36 -2.01 -1.50
CA PRO A 94 20.07 -2.58 -0.37
C PRO A 94 21.30 -3.39 -0.81
N ARG A 95 22.45 -3.16 -0.16
CA ARG A 95 23.75 -3.77 -0.53
C ARG A 95 24.08 -5.07 0.19
N LYS A 96 23.39 -5.38 1.30
CA LYS A 96 23.68 -6.54 2.15
C LYS A 96 22.46 -7.40 2.43
N LEU A 97 21.35 -6.80 2.86
CA LEU A 97 20.19 -7.55 3.33
C LEU A 97 18.87 -6.96 2.82
N LEU A 98 18.02 -7.84 2.28
CA LEU A 98 16.59 -7.61 2.17
C LEU A 98 15.87 -8.55 3.15
N TYR A 99 15.19 -7.97 4.13
CA TYR A 99 14.40 -8.70 5.12
C TYR A 99 12.91 -8.43 4.92
N MET A 100 12.14 -9.47 4.62
CA MET A 100 10.69 -9.37 4.42
C MET A 100 9.96 -10.03 5.59
N ALA A 101 9.22 -9.23 6.36
CA ALA A 101 8.51 -9.66 7.56
C ALA A 101 7.01 -9.74 7.30
N ILE A 102 6.42 -10.93 7.49
CA ILE A 102 4.97 -11.14 7.50
C ILE A 102 4.55 -11.35 8.96
N ASP A 103 3.48 -10.68 9.43
CA ASP A 103 3.02 -10.89 10.81
C ASP A 103 2.59 -12.35 11.01
N GLY A 104 3.24 -13.02 11.96
CA GLY A 104 2.78 -14.29 12.52
C GLY A 104 1.73 -14.10 13.62
N VAL A 105 1.60 -15.12 14.47
CA VAL A 105 0.70 -15.05 15.63
C VAL A 105 1.18 -13.97 16.61
N ALA A 106 0.30 -13.03 16.90
CA ALA A 106 0.61 -11.89 17.75
C ALA A 106 0.25 -12.13 19.24
N PRO A 107 0.86 -11.40 20.18
CA PRO A 107 0.47 -11.44 21.59
C PRO A 107 -0.98 -11.00 21.84
N ARG A 108 -1.58 -11.48 22.93
CA ARG A 108 -3.01 -11.25 23.26
C ARG A 108 -3.44 -9.78 23.23
N ALA A 109 -2.57 -8.86 23.67
CA ALA A 109 -2.85 -7.43 23.62
C ALA A 109 -3.05 -6.93 22.17
N LYS A 110 -2.14 -7.29 21.24
CA LYS A 110 -2.25 -6.96 19.80
C LYS A 110 -3.44 -7.68 19.18
N MET A 111 -3.72 -8.93 19.57
CA MET A 111 -4.91 -9.67 19.11
C MET A 111 -6.22 -8.97 19.47
N ASN A 112 -6.36 -8.47 20.71
CA ASN A 112 -7.57 -7.75 21.13
C ASN A 112 -7.77 -6.46 20.31
N GLN A 113 -6.69 -5.73 20.04
CA GLN A 113 -6.73 -4.55 19.20
C GLN A 113 -7.10 -4.89 17.75
N GLN A 114 -6.49 -5.92 17.16
CA GLN A 114 -6.83 -6.40 15.82
C GLN A 114 -8.28 -6.87 15.74
N ARG A 115 -8.78 -7.58 16.75
CA ARG A 115 -10.18 -8.04 16.83
C ARG A 115 -11.15 -6.85 16.82
N SER A 116 -10.91 -5.84 17.65
CA SER A 116 -11.74 -4.63 17.69
C SER A 116 -11.76 -3.90 16.34
N ARG A 117 -10.60 -3.76 15.69
CA ARG A 117 -10.51 -3.15 14.35
C ARG A 117 -11.28 -3.95 13.29
N ARG A 118 -11.11 -5.27 13.26
CA ARG A 118 -11.82 -6.16 12.30
C ARG A 118 -13.33 -6.12 12.48
N PHE A 119 -13.80 -6.12 13.73
CA PHE A 119 -15.23 -6.05 14.02
C PHE A 119 -15.85 -4.73 13.54
N ARG A 120 -15.15 -3.61 13.75
CA ARG A 120 -15.58 -2.31 13.24
C ARG A 120 -15.62 -2.26 11.72
N ALA A 121 -14.56 -2.73 11.05
CA ALA A 121 -14.49 -2.75 9.59
C ALA A 121 -15.61 -3.60 8.95
N SER A 122 -15.93 -4.75 9.55
CA SER A 122 -17.04 -5.60 9.09
C SER A 122 -18.39 -4.90 9.25
N LYS A 123 -18.62 -4.21 10.38
CA LYS A 123 -19.82 -3.42 10.60
C LYS A 123 -19.96 -2.27 9.58
N GLU A 124 -18.89 -1.50 9.38
CA GLU A 124 -18.86 -0.40 8.40
C GLU A 124 -19.10 -0.91 6.97
N THR A 125 -18.56 -2.07 6.61
CA THR A 125 -18.77 -2.69 5.29
C THR A 125 -20.23 -3.08 5.09
N LYS A 126 -20.86 -3.66 6.13
CA LYS A 126 -22.28 -4.02 6.10
C LYS A 126 -23.16 -2.78 5.94
N GLU A 127 -22.92 -1.74 6.77
CA GLU A 127 -23.65 -0.47 6.70
C GLU A 127 -23.51 0.20 5.32
N LYS A 128 -22.30 0.21 4.74
CA LYS A 128 -22.08 0.71 3.37
C LYS A 128 -22.85 -0.07 2.32
N THR A 129 -22.90 -1.40 2.44
CA THR A 129 -23.60 -2.26 1.48
C THR A 129 -25.11 -2.03 1.53
N GLU A 130 -25.67 -1.91 2.75
CA GLU A 130 -27.08 -1.60 2.98
C GLU A 130 -27.45 -0.21 2.44
N GLU A 131 -26.60 0.79 2.67
CA GLU A 131 -26.76 2.14 2.15
C GLU A 131 -26.74 2.19 0.60
N ILE A 132 -25.77 1.51 -0.02
CA ILE A 132 -25.68 1.39 -1.49
C ILE A 132 -26.93 0.71 -2.04
N ALA A 133 -27.44 -0.34 -1.40
CA ALA A 133 -28.65 -1.03 -1.82
C ALA A 133 -29.89 -0.11 -1.74
N ARG A 134 -30.02 0.67 -0.66
CA ARG A 134 -31.09 1.66 -0.50
C ARG A 134 -31.06 2.72 -1.60
N ILE A 135 -29.90 3.33 -1.82
CA ILE A 135 -29.72 4.35 -2.87
C ILE A 135 -30.03 3.76 -4.26
N ARG A 136 -29.60 2.53 -4.54
CA ARG A 136 -29.93 1.83 -5.80
C ARG A 136 -31.44 1.65 -5.97
N SER A 137 -32.18 1.30 -4.91
CA SER A 137 -33.65 1.19 -4.97
C SER A 137 -34.31 2.53 -5.29
N GLU A 138 -33.92 3.60 -4.58
CA GLU A 138 -34.47 4.94 -4.79
C GLU A 138 -34.19 5.50 -6.19
N LEU A 139 -33.01 5.23 -6.74
CA LEU A 139 -32.64 5.66 -8.10
C LEU A 139 -33.42 4.89 -9.17
N ASN A 140 -33.62 3.59 -8.97
CA ASN A 140 -34.46 2.77 -9.86
C ASN A 140 -35.92 3.23 -9.86
N GLU A 141 -36.48 3.58 -8.69
CA GLU A 141 -37.83 4.16 -8.59
C GLU A 141 -37.95 5.51 -9.32
N LYS A 142 -36.86 6.28 -9.38
CA LYS A 142 -36.77 7.55 -10.13
C LYS A 142 -36.46 7.37 -11.62
N GLY A 143 -36.34 6.13 -12.11
CA GLY A 143 -36.07 5.82 -13.51
C GLY A 143 -34.62 6.06 -13.96
N LEU A 144 -33.68 6.24 -13.02
CA LEU A 144 -32.25 6.41 -13.30
C LEU A 144 -31.53 5.08 -13.15
N LEU A 145 -31.31 4.38 -14.27
CA LEU A 145 -30.58 3.11 -14.30
C LEU A 145 -29.06 3.38 -14.30
N ILE A 146 -28.40 3.16 -13.16
CA ILE A 146 -26.94 3.31 -13.04
C ILE A 146 -26.29 1.93 -12.83
N PHE A 147 -25.48 1.51 -13.80
CA PHE A 147 -24.53 0.41 -13.64
C PHE A 147 -23.26 0.96 -12.95
N LEU A 148 -23.29 1.02 -11.62
CA LEU A 148 -22.11 1.25 -10.76
C LEU A 148 -21.53 -0.08 -10.31
#